data_AF-A0A4R0Y0H0-F1
#
_entry.id   AF-A0A4R0Y0H0-F1
#
_cell.length_a   1.000
_cell.length_b   1.000
_cell.length_c   1.000
_cell.angle_alpha   90.00
_cell.angle_beta   90.00
_cell.angle_gamma   90.00
#
_symmetry.space_group_name_H-M   'P 1'
#
loop_
_entity.id
_entity.type
_entity.pdbx_description
1 polymer ?
#
loop_
_entity_poly.entity_id
_entity_poly.type
_entity_poly.pdbx_seq_one_letter_code
_entity_poly.pdbx_strand_id
1 'polypeptide(L)'
;MKTKLLLCIAALAFSNLSTAETVLNAPEYKPLNNVRVSMQRMLRSSEGRYFLSLYAGIWNPHATLYDLVEPQTINLKGLQKGDQLNLKSVDADSENITNKTYQLSGILNPNSGDLKAMLADGDDTLGKFIQFEPAIKVSAKPNFIFKFYGQEDINQPYGSVLKRLDIVNKNNNNVAQSLTGFTAFPKSIGYMDINFDGYYDIVLSDISGERTIQDKRYIYWMFNPKTQQFQRSPQLEKIVGFPNVHGEKQQIDFGEGQLYQVEKGLLNRME
;
A
#
# COMPACT_ATOMS: atom_id res chain seq x y z
N MET A 1 -68.10 -26.52 -34.67
CA MET A 1 -67.13 -26.09 -33.64
C MET A 1 -65.86 -25.64 -34.33
N LYS A 2 -65.34 -24.47 -33.95
CA LYS A 2 -64.14 -23.83 -34.52
C LYS A 2 -62.90 -24.38 -33.81
N THR A 3 -61.93 -24.90 -34.56
CA THR A 3 -60.56 -25.13 -34.05
C THR A 3 -59.62 -24.14 -34.74
N LYS A 4 -59.24 -23.10 -33.99
CA LYS A 4 -58.07 -22.25 -34.26
C LYS A 4 -56.91 -22.77 -33.40
N LEU A 5 -55.69 -22.74 -33.94
CA LEU A 5 -54.37 -22.49 -33.31
C LEU A 5 -53.29 -23.32 -34.02
N LEU A 6 -52.04 -22.90 -34.22
CA LEU A 6 -51.33 -21.62 -34.07
C LEU A 6 -50.02 -21.82 -34.88
N LEU A 7 -49.66 -20.91 -35.78
CA LEU A 7 -48.34 -20.93 -36.43
C LEU A 7 -47.29 -20.43 -35.42
N CYS A 8 -46.32 -21.28 -35.04
CA CYS A 8 -45.12 -20.84 -34.34
C CYS A 8 -44.16 -20.17 -35.34
N ILE A 9 -44.03 -18.85 -35.26
CA ILE A 9 -42.97 -18.09 -35.93
C ILE A 9 -41.72 -18.21 -35.06
N ALA A 10 -40.70 -18.91 -35.55
CA ALA A 10 -39.37 -18.88 -34.92
C ALA A 10 -38.70 -17.54 -35.24
N ALA A 11 -38.59 -16.66 -34.23
CA ALA A 11 -37.78 -15.46 -34.33
C ALA A 11 -36.30 -15.85 -34.20
N LEU A 12 -35.56 -15.74 -35.31
CA LEU A 12 -34.09 -15.81 -35.29
C LEU A 12 -33.56 -14.53 -34.62
N ALA A 13 -33.20 -14.63 -33.34
CA ALA A 13 -32.45 -13.59 -32.65
C ALA A 13 -31.00 -13.62 -33.15
N PHE A 14 -30.64 -12.68 -34.02
CA PHE A 14 -29.24 -12.40 -34.32
C PHE A 14 -28.58 -11.85 -33.06
N SER A 15 -27.72 -12.64 -32.43
CA SER A 15 -26.80 -12.18 -31.40
C SER A 15 -25.86 -11.15 -32.03
N ASN A 16 -25.96 -9.89 -31.60
CA ASN A 16 -24.96 -8.88 -31.90
C ASN A 16 -23.61 -9.35 -31.34
N LEU A 17 -22.77 -9.91 -32.20
CA LEU A 17 -21.36 -10.14 -31.92
C LEU A 17 -20.71 -8.76 -31.78
N SER A 18 -20.55 -8.29 -30.55
CA SER A 18 -19.62 -7.21 -30.26
C SER A 18 -18.22 -7.77 -30.44
N THR A 19 -17.61 -7.50 -31.59
CA THR A 19 -16.18 -7.69 -31.78
C THR A 19 -15.45 -6.65 -30.94
N ALA A 20 -14.64 -7.10 -29.99
CA ALA A 20 -13.66 -6.23 -29.35
C ALA A 20 -12.69 -5.73 -30.43
N GLU A 21 -12.62 -4.41 -30.62
CA GLU A 21 -11.60 -3.81 -31.47
C GLU A 21 -10.22 -4.13 -30.88
N THR A 22 -9.45 -4.96 -31.59
CA THR A 22 -8.01 -5.08 -31.34
C THR A 22 -7.39 -3.73 -31.66
N VAL A 23 -6.97 -3.00 -30.62
CA VAL A 23 -6.17 -1.78 -30.76
C VAL A 23 -4.87 -2.14 -31.47
N LEU A 24 -4.81 -1.85 -32.77
CA LEU A 24 -3.58 -1.80 -33.53
C LEU A 24 -2.72 -0.68 -32.93
N ASN A 25 -1.50 -1.04 -32.50
CA ASN A 25 -0.52 -0.16 -31.84
C ASN A 25 -0.81 0.18 -30.37
N ALA A 26 -0.99 -0.83 -29.51
CA ALA A 26 -0.77 -0.60 -28.08
C ALA A 26 0.68 -0.10 -27.88
N PRO A 27 0.91 1.03 -27.17
CA PRO A 27 2.24 1.55 -26.94
C PRO A 27 3.09 0.51 -26.21
N GLU A 28 4.26 0.20 -26.77
CA GLU A 28 5.20 -0.72 -26.15
C GLU A 28 5.85 -0.03 -24.94
N TYR A 29 5.42 -0.42 -23.74
CA TYR A 29 6.00 0.11 -22.50
C TYR A 29 7.30 -0.59 -22.16
N LYS A 30 8.36 0.19 -21.92
CA LYS A 30 9.67 -0.31 -21.51
C LYS A 30 9.69 -0.62 -20.02
N PRO A 31 10.40 -1.67 -19.56
CA PRO A 31 10.60 -1.91 -18.14
C PRO A 31 11.24 -0.71 -17.44
N LEU A 32 10.68 -0.30 -16.31
CA LEU A 32 11.28 0.67 -15.41
C LEU A 32 12.04 -0.06 -14.32
N ASN A 33 13.33 0.26 -14.19
CA ASN A 33 14.20 -0.27 -13.16
C ASN A 33 14.26 0.68 -11.96
N ASN A 34 14.65 0.17 -10.80
CA ASN A 34 14.85 0.96 -9.57
C ASN A 34 13.60 1.69 -9.07
N VAL A 35 12.40 1.18 -9.38
CA VAL A 35 11.16 1.69 -8.79
C VAL A 35 11.08 1.22 -7.33
N ARG A 36 11.01 2.17 -6.40
CA ARG A 36 10.92 1.89 -4.97
C ARG A 36 9.50 1.51 -4.56
N VAL A 37 9.34 0.36 -3.91
CA VAL A 37 8.08 -0.01 -3.26
C VAL A 37 8.17 0.39 -1.79
N SER A 38 7.46 1.44 -1.40
CA SER A 38 7.40 1.89 -0.01
C SER A 38 6.31 1.14 0.74
N MET A 39 6.69 0.06 1.41
CA MET A 39 5.76 -0.82 2.11
C MET A 39 5.61 -0.42 3.58
N GLN A 40 4.41 0.00 3.96
CA GLN A 40 4.06 0.26 5.36
C GLN A 40 3.52 -1.02 6.01
N ARG A 41 4.11 -1.41 7.13
CA ARG A 41 3.67 -2.52 7.96
C ARG A 41 3.12 -1.97 9.27
N MET A 42 1.87 -2.30 9.56
CA MET A 42 1.25 -2.05 10.85
C MET A 42 1.39 -3.32 11.67
N LEU A 43 2.20 -3.25 12.73
CA LEU A 43 2.49 -4.38 13.59
C LEU A 43 2.06 -4.09 15.02
N ARG A 44 1.51 -5.09 15.70
CA ARG A 44 1.14 -5.01 17.12
C ARG A 44 1.96 -6.04 17.89
N SER A 45 2.44 -5.67 19.08
CA SER A 45 3.09 -6.65 19.94
C SER A 45 2.08 -7.70 20.41
N SER A 46 2.50 -8.96 20.54
CA SER A 46 1.61 -10.06 20.95
C SER A 46 1.05 -9.85 22.37
N GLU A 47 1.77 -9.11 23.21
CA GLU A 47 1.35 -8.65 24.54
C GLU A 47 0.42 -7.42 24.53
N GLY A 48 0.22 -6.79 23.37
CA GLY A 48 -0.73 -5.70 23.18
C GLY A 48 -0.25 -4.30 23.58
N ARG A 49 0.89 -4.16 24.25
CA ARG A 49 1.45 -2.86 24.71
C ARG A 49 1.90 -1.94 23.58
N TYR A 50 2.48 -2.49 22.51
CA TYR A 50 3.14 -1.69 21.48
C TYR A 50 2.43 -1.79 20.14
N PHE A 51 2.40 -0.67 19.43
CA PHE A 51 2.04 -0.60 18.02
C PHE A 51 3.23 -0.02 17.24
N LEU A 52 3.62 -0.67 16.15
CA LEU A 52 4.75 -0.27 15.31
C LEU A 52 4.25 -0.02 13.89
N SER A 53 4.30 1.24 13.46
CA SER A 53 4.13 1.62 12.06
C SER A 53 5.52 1.62 11.40
N LEU A 54 5.82 0.63 10.57
CA LEU A 54 7.15 0.36 10.02
C LEU A 54 7.19 0.46 8.50
N TYR A 55 8.02 1.36 7.99
CA TYR A 55 8.42 1.41 6.59
C TYR A 55 9.74 0.66 6.39
N ALA A 56 9.66 -0.50 5.73
CA ALA A 56 10.79 -1.40 5.51
C ALA A 56 10.83 -1.92 4.06
N GLY A 57 12.00 -2.41 3.63
CA GLY A 57 12.28 -2.74 2.23
C GLY A 57 12.69 -1.54 1.37
N ILE A 58 12.99 -0.41 2.01
CA ILE A 58 13.46 0.82 1.39
C ILE A 58 14.84 1.21 1.95
N TRP A 59 15.55 2.08 1.23
CA TRP A 59 16.71 2.76 1.81
C TRP A 59 16.29 3.60 3.01
N ASN A 60 17.06 3.55 4.10
CA ASN A 60 16.74 4.19 5.38
C ASN A 60 15.33 3.82 5.90
N PRO A 61 15.09 2.55 6.27
CA PRO A 61 13.85 2.16 6.94
C PRO A 61 13.62 3.04 8.17
N HIS A 62 12.35 3.32 8.43
CA HIS A 62 11.92 4.16 9.52
C HIS A 62 10.62 3.62 10.11
N ALA A 63 10.37 3.96 11.37
CA ALA A 63 9.17 3.53 12.05
C ALA A 63 8.74 4.55 13.10
N THR A 64 7.48 4.46 13.47
CA THR A 64 6.95 5.09 14.68
C THR A 64 6.44 3.98 15.58
N LEU A 65 7.04 3.90 16.78
CA LEU A 65 6.64 2.98 17.84
C LEU A 65 5.78 3.74 18.84
N TYR A 66 4.55 3.28 19.01
CA TYR A 66 3.62 3.77 20.02
C TYR A 66 3.62 2.81 21.20
N ASP A 67 3.88 3.33 22.39
CA ASP A 67 3.57 2.63 23.63
C ASP A 67 2.14 3.02 24.05
N LEU A 68 1.26 2.02 24.05
CA LEU A 68 -0.18 2.19 24.30
C LEU A 68 -0.50 2.15 25.81
N VAL A 69 0.45 1.76 26.65
CA VAL A 69 0.30 1.71 28.11
C VAL A 69 0.87 2.97 28.74
N GLU A 70 2.08 3.36 28.32
CA GLU A 70 2.71 4.62 28.68
C GLU A 70 2.63 5.51 27.43
N PRO A 71 1.74 6.52 27.36
CA PRO A 71 1.41 7.21 26.11
C PRO A 71 2.60 8.02 25.58
N GLN A 72 3.47 7.31 24.85
CA GLN A 72 4.72 7.78 24.32
C GLN A 72 4.84 7.35 22.87
N THR A 73 5.38 8.25 22.05
CA THR A 73 5.69 7.99 20.65
C THR A 73 7.19 8.07 20.45
N ILE A 74 7.77 7.04 19.82
CA ILE A 74 9.20 6.96 19.54
C ILE A 74 9.39 6.85 18.04
N ASN A 75 10.02 7.85 17.45
CA ASN A 75 10.38 7.84 16.04
C ASN A 75 11.75 7.18 15.86
N LEU A 76 11.82 6.21 14.94
CA LEU A 76 12.95 5.33 14.75
C LEU A 76 13.42 5.41 13.28
N LYS A 77 14.74 5.40 13.04
CA LYS A 77 15.35 5.27 11.71
C LYS A 77 16.55 4.35 11.76
N GLY A 78 16.90 3.70 10.65
CA GLY A 78 18.12 2.90 10.61
C GLY A 78 18.34 2.15 9.31
N LEU A 79 18.77 0.89 9.43
CA LEU A 79 19.21 0.06 8.31
C LEU A 79 18.51 -1.29 8.31
N GLN A 80 18.36 -1.85 7.11
CA GLN A 80 17.89 -3.21 6.89
C GLN A 80 18.85 -3.96 5.97
N LYS A 81 19.24 -5.17 6.37
CA LYS A 81 20.05 -6.08 5.56
C LYS A 81 19.35 -7.44 5.51
N GLY A 82 18.74 -7.76 4.37
CA GLY A 82 17.84 -8.91 4.26
C GLY A 82 16.69 -8.76 5.24
N ASP A 83 16.51 -9.76 6.10
CA ASP A 83 15.46 -9.78 7.12
C ASP A 83 15.88 -9.08 8.42
N GLN A 84 17.17 -8.74 8.57
CA GLN A 84 17.66 -8.06 9.77
C GLN A 84 17.37 -6.57 9.71
N LEU A 85 16.69 -6.06 10.74
CA LEU A 85 16.31 -4.68 10.92
C LEU A 85 17.01 -4.10 12.16
N ASN A 86 17.62 -2.94 12.04
CA ASN A 86 18.21 -2.20 13.16
C ASN A 86 17.81 -0.74 13.07
N LEU A 87 17.01 -0.26 14.02
CA LEU A 87 16.52 1.10 14.08
C LEU A 87 16.92 1.75 15.41
N LYS A 88 17.20 3.05 15.37
CA LYS A 88 17.51 3.88 16.54
C LYS A 88 16.56 5.05 16.61
N SER A 89 16.27 5.51 17.82
CA SER A 89 15.50 6.73 18.03
C SER A 89 16.19 7.89 17.33
N VAL A 90 15.38 8.71 16.70
CA VAL A 90 15.77 10.02 16.21
C VAL A 90 15.05 11.05 17.04
N ASP A 91 15.75 12.13 17.38
CA ASP A 91 15.14 13.25 18.07
C ASP A 91 14.03 13.79 17.17
N ALA A 92 12.79 13.57 17.60
CA ALA A 92 11.61 14.06 16.93
C ALA A 92 10.96 15.06 17.88
N ASP A 93 11.08 16.32 17.50
CA ASP A 93 10.46 17.49 18.10
C ASP A 93 11.02 17.93 19.48
N SER A 94 11.42 19.20 19.52
CA SER A 94 11.94 19.93 20.69
C SER A 94 10.95 20.06 21.86
N GLU A 95 9.72 19.56 21.71
CA GLU A 95 8.67 19.59 22.74
C GLU A 95 8.51 18.26 23.49
N ASN A 96 9.05 17.15 22.98
CA ASN A 96 9.10 15.85 23.67
C ASN A 96 10.52 15.30 23.64
N ILE A 97 11.45 16.04 24.25
CA ILE A 97 12.80 15.57 24.51
C ILE A 97 12.71 14.50 25.60
N THR A 98 12.36 13.27 25.22
CA THR A 98 12.77 12.14 26.04
C THR A 98 14.28 12.06 25.88
N ASN A 99 15.05 12.38 26.93
CA ASN A 99 16.52 12.19 26.98
C ASN A 99 16.94 10.71 26.83
N LYS A 100 16.00 9.82 26.51
CA LYS A 100 16.14 8.39 26.39
C LYS A 100 16.31 8.03 24.92
N THR A 101 17.40 7.33 24.64
CA THR A 101 17.67 6.75 23.33
C THR A 101 17.05 5.36 23.27
N TYR A 102 16.38 5.04 22.18
CA TYR A 102 15.79 3.71 21.98
C TYR A 102 16.48 3.01 20.82
N GLN A 103 16.65 1.70 20.92
CA GLN A 103 17.07 0.87 19.80
C GLN A 103 16.11 -0.30 19.63
N LEU A 104 15.61 -0.49 18.41
CA LEU A 104 14.80 -1.63 18.00
C LEU A 104 15.58 -2.45 16.98
N SER A 105 16.04 -3.64 17.39
CA SER A 105 16.78 -4.57 16.53
C SER A 105 16.03 -5.88 16.42
N GLY A 106 15.92 -6.47 15.23
CA GLY A 106 15.15 -7.70 15.07
C GLY A 106 15.24 -8.35 13.70
N ILE A 107 14.50 -9.46 13.56
CA ILE A 107 14.33 -10.19 12.31
C ILE A 107 12.89 -10.02 11.83
N LEU A 108 12.72 -9.31 10.73
CA LEU A 108 11.45 -9.06 10.04
C LEU A 108 11.26 -10.11 8.95
N ASN A 109 10.22 -10.95 9.07
CA ASN A 109 9.82 -11.82 7.97
C ASN A 109 9.06 -11.00 6.92
N PRO A 110 9.59 -10.83 5.69
CA PRO A 110 8.97 -9.99 4.69
C PRO A 110 7.66 -10.58 4.12
N ASN A 111 7.44 -11.89 4.26
CA ASN A 111 6.26 -12.57 3.74
C ASN A 111 5.11 -12.60 4.76
N SER A 112 5.39 -12.93 6.03
CA SER A 112 4.34 -12.95 7.08
C SER A 112 4.10 -11.58 7.71
N GLY A 113 5.13 -10.72 7.74
CA GLY A 113 5.11 -9.45 8.47
C GLY A 113 5.48 -9.59 9.96
N ASP A 114 5.70 -10.81 10.46
CA ASP A 114 6.13 -11.02 11.84
C ASP A 114 7.52 -10.42 12.06
N LEU A 115 7.71 -9.79 13.21
CA LEU A 115 8.97 -9.22 13.63
C LEU A 115 9.32 -9.69 15.03
N LYS A 116 10.42 -10.44 15.13
CA LYS A 116 11.05 -10.79 16.41
C LYS A 116 12.06 -9.72 16.74
N ALA A 117 11.75 -8.85 17.69
CA ALA A 117 12.58 -7.69 18.02
C ALA A 117 13.04 -7.68 19.47
N MET A 118 14.12 -6.94 19.69
CA MET A 118 14.63 -6.53 20.98
C MET A 118 14.56 -5.01 21.02
N LEU A 119 13.86 -4.47 22.01
CA LEU A 119 13.75 -3.04 22.29
C LEU A 119 14.64 -2.71 23.49
N ALA A 120 15.65 -1.89 23.29
CA ALA A 120 16.51 -1.37 24.37
C ALA A 120 16.22 0.13 24.60
N ASP A 121 16.30 0.55 25.86
CA ASP A 121 16.20 1.94 26.32
C ASP A 121 17.52 2.34 26.99
N GLY A 122 18.16 3.40 26.52
CA GLY A 122 19.38 3.97 27.07
C GLY A 122 20.53 2.97 27.18
N ASP A 123 21.08 2.83 28.40
CA ASP A 123 22.20 1.96 28.74
C ASP A 123 21.80 0.49 29.01
N ASP A 124 20.50 0.15 28.93
CA ASP A 124 20.05 -1.23 29.14
C ASP A 124 20.41 -2.11 27.94
N THR A 125 21.58 -2.73 28.03
CA THR A 125 22.10 -3.65 27.02
C THR A 125 21.35 -4.98 26.92
N LEU A 126 20.52 -5.34 27.91
CA LEU A 126 19.77 -6.59 27.87
C LEU A 126 18.52 -6.48 27.00
N GLY A 127 17.87 -5.30 27.03
CA GLY A 127 16.67 -5.00 26.25
C GLY A 127 15.48 -5.92 26.56
N LYS A 128 14.32 -5.56 26.03
CA LYS A 128 13.08 -6.34 26.11
C LYS A 128 12.84 -7.06 24.79
N PHE A 129 12.68 -8.38 24.84
CA PHE A 129 12.21 -9.13 23.69
C PHE A 129 10.73 -8.84 23.44
N ILE A 130 10.38 -8.51 22.19
CA ILE A 130 9.02 -8.23 21.74
C ILE A 130 8.75 -9.02 20.48
N GLN A 131 7.70 -9.83 20.50
CA GLN A 131 7.12 -10.43 19.30
C GLN A 131 6.08 -9.46 18.74
N PHE A 132 6.29 -9.03 17.50
CA PHE A 132 5.34 -8.26 16.72
C PHE A 132 4.70 -9.13 15.65
N GLU A 133 3.41 -8.91 15.42
CA GLU A 133 2.61 -9.59 14.41
C GLU A 133 1.81 -8.53 13.62
N PRO A 134 1.33 -8.82 12.40
CA PRO A 134 0.43 -7.92 11.70
C PRO A 134 -0.73 -7.49 12.59
N ALA A 135 -0.97 -6.18 12.69
CA ALA A 135 -2.02 -5.63 13.53
C ALA A 135 -3.42 -6.13 13.12
N ILE A 136 -3.58 -6.47 11.84
CA ILE A 136 -4.79 -7.05 11.26
C ILE A 136 -4.40 -8.37 10.63
N LYS A 137 -4.95 -9.45 11.17
CA LYS A 137 -4.61 -10.83 10.76
C LYS A 137 -5.56 -11.30 9.68
N VAL A 138 -4.99 -11.85 8.61
CA VAL A 138 -5.71 -12.47 7.51
C VAL A 138 -5.18 -13.89 7.28
N SER A 139 -6.06 -14.81 6.89
CA SER A 139 -5.71 -16.23 6.77
C SER A 139 -4.78 -16.53 5.58
N ALA A 140 -4.87 -15.74 4.51
CA ALA A 140 -4.10 -15.95 3.29
C ALA A 140 -3.66 -14.60 2.70
N LYS A 141 -2.51 -14.11 3.15
CA LYS A 141 -1.93 -12.89 2.58
C LYS A 141 -1.27 -13.21 1.23
N PRO A 142 -1.62 -12.50 0.15
CA PRO A 142 -0.95 -12.71 -1.12
C PRO A 142 0.51 -12.27 -1.05
N ASN A 143 1.38 -13.02 -1.74
CA ASN A 143 2.80 -12.70 -1.84
C ASN A 143 3.09 -12.22 -3.26
N PHE A 144 3.23 -10.91 -3.43
CA PHE A 144 3.36 -10.28 -4.74
C PHE A 144 4.76 -9.71 -5.00
N ILE A 145 5.15 -9.75 -6.27
CA ILE A 145 6.26 -9.00 -6.85
C ILE A 145 5.67 -8.05 -7.88
N PHE A 146 6.22 -6.85 -7.96
CA PHE A 146 5.77 -5.83 -8.89
C PHE A 146 6.77 -5.66 -10.04
N LYS A 147 6.27 -5.64 -11.28
CA LYS A 147 7.05 -5.26 -12.46
C LYS A 147 6.46 -3.98 -13.05
N PHE A 148 7.34 -3.01 -13.30
CA PHE A 148 6.95 -1.66 -13.66
C PHE A 148 7.29 -1.41 -15.13
N TYR A 149 6.36 -0.79 -15.85
CA TYR A 149 6.57 -0.44 -17.25
C TYR A 149 6.10 0.98 -17.53
N GLY A 150 6.91 1.70 -18.28
CA GLY A 150 6.72 3.12 -18.54
C GLY A 150 6.96 3.50 -19.98
N GLN A 151 6.76 4.79 -20.22
CA GLN A 151 7.03 5.45 -21.48
C GLN A 151 8.03 6.58 -21.22
N GLU A 152 9.02 6.71 -22.08
CA GLU A 152 9.93 7.86 -22.07
C GLU A 152 9.15 9.14 -22.37
N ASP A 153 9.41 10.19 -21.59
CA ASP A 153 8.79 11.49 -21.77
C ASP A 153 9.82 12.55 -21.43
N ILE A 154 10.41 13.15 -22.47
CA ILE A 154 11.47 14.15 -22.35
C ILE A 154 10.96 15.46 -21.74
N ASN A 155 9.65 15.71 -21.79
CA ASN A 155 9.05 16.91 -21.24
C ASN A 155 8.78 16.77 -19.74
N GLN A 156 8.84 15.55 -19.19
CA GLN A 156 8.69 15.30 -17.77
C GLN A 156 10.04 15.44 -17.06
N PRO A 157 10.11 16.10 -15.89
CA PRO A 157 11.34 16.24 -15.11
C PRO A 157 12.02 14.91 -14.74
N TYR A 158 11.30 13.81 -14.86
CA TYR A 158 11.74 12.46 -14.47
C TYR A 158 12.17 11.60 -15.66
N GLY A 159 12.09 12.12 -16.90
CA GLY A 159 12.48 11.45 -18.15
C GLY A 159 11.59 10.28 -18.58
N SER A 160 10.63 9.88 -17.74
CA SER A 160 9.68 8.81 -18.01
C SER A 160 8.43 8.95 -17.14
N VAL A 161 7.41 8.15 -17.46
CA VAL A 161 6.18 8.02 -16.68
C VAL A 161 5.80 6.55 -16.54
N LEU A 162 5.26 6.14 -15.40
CA LEU A 162 4.71 4.80 -15.19
C LEU A 162 3.34 4.69 -15.86
N LYS A 163 3.15 3.65 -16.69
CA LYS A 163 1.91 3.42 -17.45
C LYS A 163 1.29 2.04 -17.20
N ARG A 164 2.11 1.07 -16.80
CA ARG A 164 1.65 -0.29 -16.45
C ARG A 164 2.38 -0.83 -15.23
N LEU A 165 1.63 -1.50 -14.37
CA LEU A 165 2.12 -2.25 -13.22
C LEU A 165 1.61 -3.69 -13.31
N ASP A 166 2.52 -4.64 -13.52
CA ASP A 166 2.18 -6.05 -13.45
C ASP A 166 2.39 -6.56 -12.02
N ILE A 167 1.35 -7.17 -11.47
CA ILE A 167 1.38 -7.90 -10.21
C ILE A 167 1.67 -9.36 -10.51
N VAL A 168 2.79 -9.86 -10.00
CA VAL A 168 3.25 -11.24 -10.18
C VAL A 168 3.10 -11.98 -8.87
N ASN A 169 2.47 -13.15 -8.89
CA ASN A 169 2.41 -14.01 -7.72
C ASN A 169 3.79 -14.66 -7.50
N LYS A 170 4.42 -14.38 -6.35
CA LYS A 170 5.77 -14.85 -6.03
C LYS A 170 5.87 -16.37 -5.89
N ASN A 171 4.78 -17.06 -5.59
CA ASN A 171 4.78 -18.50 -5.36
C ASN A 171 4.84 -19.30 -6.67
N ASN A 172 4.28 -18.76 -7.77
CA ASN A 172 4.20 -19.47 -9.06
C ASN A 172 4.74 -18.66 -10.25
N ASN A 173 5.21 -17.43 -10.03
CA ASN A 173 5.74 -16.49 -11.03
C ASN A 173 4.77 -16.09 -12.15
N ASN A 174 3.48 -16.39 -12.02
CA ASN A 174 2.47 -15.95 -12.99
C ASN A 174 2.03 -14.52 -12.72
N VAL A 175 1.75 -13.77 -13.79
CA VAL A 175 1.10 -12.46 -13.70
C VAL A 175 -0.33 -12.68 -13.20
N ALA A 176 -0.63 -12.20 -11.99
CA ALA A 176 -1.95 -12.27 -11.39
C ALA A 176 -2.87 -11.19 -11.99
N GLN A 177 -2.32 -10.01 -12.29
CA GLN A 177 -3.05 -8.88 -12.83
C GLN A 177 -2.10 -7.85 -13.45
N SER A 178 -2.55 -7.15 -14.49
CA SER A 178 -1.87 -5.96 -15.03
C SER A 178 -2.75 -4.74 -14.83
N LEU A 179 -2.23 -3.72 -14.15
CA LEU A 179 -2.89 -2.44 -13.97
C LEU A 179 -2.44 -1.47 -15.06
N THR A 180 -3.39 -0.84 -15.74
CA THR A 180 -3.16 0.13 -16.82
C THR A 180 -4.19 1.27 -16.74
N GLY A 181 -4.20 2.19 -17.71
CA GLY A 181 -5.16 3.31 -17.74
C GLY A 181 -4.83 4.44 -16.77
N PHE A 182 -3.55 4.61 -16.44
CA PHE A 182 -3.06 5.68 -15.57
C PHE A 182 -1.75 6.28 -16.10
N THR A 183 -1.38 7.45 -15.54
CA THR A 183 -0.05 8.06 -15.72
C THR A 183 0.47 8.43 -14.34
N ALA A 184 1.51 7.73 -13.88
CA ALA A 184 2.00 7.88 -12.52
C ALA A 184 3.50 8.15 -12.47
N PHE A 185 3.95 8.64 -11.31
CA PHE A 185 5.36 8.88 -11.04
C PHE A 185 6.18 7.59 -11.19
N PRO A 186 7.29 7.59 -11.97
CA PRO A 186 7.98 6.35 -12.34
C PRO A 186 8.91 5.79 -11.27
N LYS A 187 9.23 6.52 -10.19
CA LYS A 187 10.31 6.11 -9.27
C LYS A 187 9.84 5.46 -7.98
N SER A 188 8.56 5.55 -7.62
CA SER A 188 8.06 4.91 -6.41
C SER A 188 6.56 4.69 -6.38
N ILE A 189 6.16 3.68 -5.62
CA ILE A 189 4.76 3.40 -5.25
C ILE A 189 4.63 3.25 -3.72
N GLY A 190 3.44 3.49 -3.19
CA GLY A 190 3.05 3.07 -1.84
C GLY A 190 2.42 1.69 -1.86
N TYR A 191 2.68 0.89 -0.83
CA TYR A 191 2.07 -0.42 -0.61
C TYR A 191 1.67 -0.57 0.86
N MET A 192 0.39 -0.37 1.17
CA MET A 192 -0.10 -0.20 2.53
C MET A 192 -1.58 -0.58 2.64
N ASP A 193 -2.02 -0.96 3.83
CA ASP A 193 -3.42 -1.26 4.13
C ASP A 193 -4.16 0.04 4.48
N ILE A 194 -4.92 0.59 3.53
CA ILE A 194 -5.60 1.90 3.69
C ILE A 194 -6.93 1.71 4.39
N ASN A 195 -7.64 0.64 4.09
CA ASN A 195 -8.99 0.39 4.60
C ASN A 195 -8.98 -0.50 5.86
N PHE A 196 -7.81 -0.85 6.40
CA PHE A 196 -7.66 -1.68 7.59
C PHE A 196 -8.34 -3.05 7.46
N ASP A 197 -8.22 -3.68 6.30
CA ASP A 197 -8.76 -5.03 6.05
C ASP A 197 -7.69 -6.14 6.13
N GLY A 198 -6.44 -5.76 6.38
CA GLY A 198 -5.27 -6.64 6.49
C GLY A 198 -4.59 -6.97 5.16
N TYR A 199 -5.19 -6.58 4.04
CA TYR A 199 -4.59 -6.66 2.71
C TYR A 199 -3.97 -5.32 2.33
N TYR A 200 -2.92 -5.36 1.50
CA TYR A 200 -2.21 -4.14 1.12
C TYR A 200 -2.69 -3.66 -0.23
N ASP A 201 -2.98 -2.36 -0.27
CA ASP A 201 -3.39 -1.58 -1.42
C ASP A 201 -2.18 -0.91 -2.08
N ILE A 202 -2.33 -0.53 -3.34
CA ILE A 202 -1.30 0.17 -4.10
C ILE A 202 -1.69 1.65 -4.25
N VAL A 203 -0.75 2.52 -3.93
CA VAL A 203 -0.88 3.97 -4.07
C VAL A 203 0.14 4.49 -5.07
N LEU A 204 -0.32 5.16 -6.12
CA LEU A 204 0.55 5.72 -7.15
C LEU A 204 0.40 7.24 -7.17
N SER A 205 1.50 8.00 -7.22
CA SER A 205 1.40 9.45 -7.40
C SER A 205 0.90 9.76 -8.82
N ASP A 206 -0.26 10.41 -8.93
CA ASP A 206 -0.86 10.81 -10.20
C ASP A 206 -0.12 12.01 -10.78
N ILE A 207 0.39 11.84 -11.99
CA ILE A 207 1.02 12.92 -12.78
C ILE A 207 0.36 13.03 -14.15
N SER A 208 -0.92 12.63 -14.25
CA SER A 208 -1.70 12.76 -15.48
C SER A 208 -2.07 14.21 -15.78
N GLY A 209 -2.16 14.52 -17.07
CA GLY A 209 -2.38 15.89 -17.54
C GLY A 209 -1.20 16.79 -17.20
N GLU A 210 -1.47 17.93 -16.56
CA GLU A 210 -0.45 18.90 -16.14
C GLU A 210 -0.01 18.72 -14.68
N ARG A 211 -0.44 17.63 -14.02
CA ARG A 211 -0.13 17.38 -12.61
C ARG A 211 1.32 16.97 -12.40
N THR A 212 1.82 17.34 -11.23
CA THR A 212 3.13 17.01 -10.71
C THR A 212 2.99 16.32 -9.35
N ILE A 213 4.08 15.75 -8.83
CA ILE A 213 4.07 15.12 -7.50
C ILE A 213 3.75 16.13 -6.38
N GLN A 214 3.98 17.42 -6.61
CA GLN A 214 3.70 18.50 -5.67
C GLN A 214 2.20 18.71 -5.45
N ASP A 215 1.36 18.32 -6.42
CA ASP A 215 -0.10 18.42 -6.32
C ASP A 215 -0.70 17.39 -5.34
N LYS A 216 0.10 16.45 -4.84
CA LYS A 216 -0.30 15.41 -3.87
C LYS A 216 -1.59 14.69 -4.31
N ARG A 217 -1.68 14.35 -5.60
CA ARG A 217 -2.77 13.57 -6.19
C ARG A 217 -2.32 12.11 -6.31
N TYR A 218 -3.21 11.19 -5.99
CA TYR A 218 -2.88 9.76 -5.93
C TYR A 218 -3.96 8.91 -6.57
N ILE A 219 -3.52 7.79 -7.15
CA ILE A 219 -4.34 6.73 -7.71
C ILE A 219 -4.32 5.56 -6.73
N TYR A 220 -5.50 5.08 -6.36
CA TYR A 220 -5.67 4.04 -5.35
C TYR A 220 -6.18 2.77 -6.00
N TRP A 221 -5.44 1.69 -5.82
CA TRP A 221 -5.80 0.35 -6.25
C TRP A 221 -5.98 -0.51 -5.00
N MET A 222 -7.23 -0.76 -4.64
CA MET A 222 -7.63 -1.44 -3.42
C MET A 222 -7.65 -2.96 -3.66
N PHE A 223 -7.01 -3.74 -2.80
CA PHE A 223 -7.03 -5.19 -2.96
C PHE A 223 -8.38 -5.77 -2.51
N ASN A 224 -9.06 -6.49 -3.39
CA ASN A 224 -10.28 -7.19 -3.05
C ASN A 224 -9.97 -8.67 -2.78
N PRO A 225 -10.02 -9.14 -1.51
CA PRO A 225 -9.66 -10.52 -1.18
C PRO A 225 -10.65 -11.56 -1.69
N LYS A 226 -11.88 -11.16 -2.04
CA LYS A 226 -12.88 -12.09 -2.63
C LYS A 226 -12.55 -12.41 -4.08
N THR A 227 -12.10 -11.41 -4.84
CA THR A 227 -11.75 -11.57 -6.26
C THR A 227 -10.25 -11.80 -6.47
N GLN A 228 -9.43 -11.63 -5.43
CA GLN A 228 -7.96 -11.71 -5.48
C GLN A 228 -7.36 -10.73 -6.51
N GLN A 229 -7.99 -9.57 -6.67
CA GLN A 229 -7.61 -8.55 -7.65
C GLN A 229 -7.65 -7.17 -7.03
N PHE A 230 -6.78 -6.29 -7.53
CA PHE A 230 -6.79 -4.87 -7.24
C PHE A 230 -7.88 -4.16 -8.05
N GLN A 231 -8.64 -3.29 -7.38
CA GLN A 231 -9.73 -2.52 -7.94
C GLN A 231 -9.46 -1.02 -7.74
N ARG A 232 -9.53 -0.24 -8.80
CA ARG A 232 -9.30 1.21 -8.72
C ARG A 232 -10.40 1.86 -7.87
N SER A 233 -10.03 2.81 -7.01
CA SER A 233 -10.98 3.55 -6.16
C SER A 233 -11.03 5.04 -6.54
N PRO A 234 -11.86 5.42 -7.54
CA PRO A 234 -11.99 6.82 -7.95
C PRO A 234 -12.49 7.77 -6.85
N GLN A 235 -13.12 7.25 -5.79
CA GLN A 235 -13.58 8.08 -4.69
C GLN A 235 -12.42 8.56 -3.81
N LEU A 236 -11.43 7.70 -3.55
CA LEU A 236 -10.22 8.10 -2.82
C LEU A 236 -9.35 9.06 -3.63
N GLU A 237 -9.34 8.94 -4.97
CA GLU A 237 -8.59 9.84 -5.87
C GLU A 237 -9.07 11.30 -5.82
N LYS A 238 -10.26 11.55 -5.26
CA LYS A 238 -10.77 12.91 -5.05
C LYS A 238 -10.13 13.60 -3.85
N ILE A 239 -9.55 12.85 -2.93
CA ILE A 239 -8.94 13.37 -1.71
C ILE A 239 -7.53 13.83 -2.04
N VAL A 240 -7.22 15.07 -1.65
CA VAL A 240 -5.89 15.66 -1.83
C VAL A 240 -5.02 15.24 -0.67
N GLY A 241 -3.81 14.76 -0.94
CA GLY A 241 -2.85 14.39 0.10
C GLY A 241 -2.46 12.92 0.08
N PHE A 242 -1.29 12.62 0.65
CA PHE A 242 -0.83 11.26 0.83
C PHE A 242 -1.49 10.69 2.10
N PRO A 243 -1.97 9.44 2.09
CA PRO A 243 -2.58 8.84 3.28
C PRO A 243 -1.52 8.62 4.36
N ASN A 244 -1.57 9.41 5.43
CA ASN A 244 -0.84 9.12 6.66
C ASN A 244 -1.67 8.17 7.52
N VAL A 245 -1.35 6.88 7.45
CA VAL A 245 -2.12 5.81 8.11
C VAL A 245 -1.72 5.68 9.57
N HIS A 246 -2.66 5.99 10.46
CA HIS A 246 -2.59 5.86 11.92
C HIS A 246 -3.29 4.57 12.37
N GLY A 247 -2.62 3.43 12.20
CA GLY A 247 -3.24 2.13 12.45
C GLY A 247 -3.56 1.82 13.91
N GLU A 248 -2.90 2.48 14.85
CA GLU A 248 -3.21 2.39 16.27
C GLU A 248 -4.59 2.99 16.62
N LYS A 249 -5.08 3.92 15.78
CA LYS A 249 -6.39 4.56 15.89
C LYS A 249 -7.37 4.13 14.80
N GLN A 250 -6.91 3.37 13.80
CA GLN A 250 -7.62 3.10 12.54
C GLN A 250 -8.06 4.40 11.85
N GLN A 251 -7.17 5.38 11.82
CA GLN A 251 -7.41 6.69 11.21
C GLN A 251 -6.48 6.93 10.03
N ILE A 252 -6.89 7.81 9.13
CA ILE A 252 -6.05 8.27 8.02
C ILE A 252 -6.12 9.79 7.98
N ASP A 253 -4.95 10.42 8.03
CA ASP A 253 -4.82 11.85 7.82
C ASP A 253 -4.26 12.10 6.41
N PHE A 254 -5.02 12.81 5.57
CA PHE A 254 -4.54 13.24 4.25
C PHE A 254 -3.91 14.65 4.28
N GLY A 255 -3.84 15.27 5.46
CA GLY A 255 -3.40 16.66 5.64
C GLY A 255 -4.52 17.66 5.39
N GLU A 256 -4.23 18.94 5.70
CA GLU A 256 -5.19 20.04 5.55
C GLU A 256 -6.52 19.80 6.30
N GLY A 257 -6.46 19.17 7.48
CA GLY A 257 -7.63 18.85 8.31
C GLY A 257 -8.51 17.72 7.75
N GLN A 258 -8.02 16.94 6.77
CA GLN A 258 -8.74 15.82 6.19
C GLN A 258 -8.44 14.52 6.95
N LEU A 259 -8.92 14.45 8.19
CA LEU A 259 -8.83 13.27 9.04
C LEU A 259 -10.06 12.38 8.84
N TYR A 260 -9.83 11.07 8.71
CA TYR A 260 -10.89 10.07 8.56
C TYR A 260 -10.73 8.96 9.59
N GLN A 261 -11.84 8.57 10.21
CA GLN A 261 -11.96 7.32 10.95
C GLN A 261 -12.34 6.23 9.96
N VAL A 262 -11.67 5.08 10.02
CA VAL A 262 -12.05 3.92 9.22
C VAL A 262 -12.84 2.94 10.06
N GLU A 263 -14.02 2.57 9.58
CA GLU A 263 -14.88 1.59 10.22
C GLU A 263 -15.33 0.56 9.20
N LYS A 264 -15.03 -0.72 9.44
CA LYS A 264 -15.41 -1.83 8.55
C LYS A 264 -14.95 -1.61 7.10
N GLY A 265 -13.79 -1.01 6.89
CA GLY A 265 -13.25 -0.70 5.56
C GLY A 265 -13.77 0.58 4.92
N LEU A 266 -14.63 1.35 5.60
CA LEU A 266 -15.20 2.58 5.09
C LEU A 266 -14.57 3.80 5.76
N LEU A 267 -14.15 4.78 4.97
CA LEU A 267 -13.62 6.06 5.46
C LEU A 267 -14.77 6.99 5.83
N ASN A 268 -14.81 7.42 7.08
CA ASN A 268 -15.75 8.41 7.61
C ASN A 268 -14.98 9.67 7.98
N ARG A 269 -15.32 10.81 7.36
CA ARG A 269 -14.65 12.08 7.66
C ARG A 269 -14.94 12.47 9.10
N MET A 270 -13.89 12.85 9.84
CA MET A 270 -14.00 13.41 11.18
C MET A 270 -14.17 14.93 11.06
N GLU A 271 -15.03 15.51 11.90
CA GLU A 271 -15.26 16.95 12.01
C GLU A 271 -14.19 17.63 12.89
#